data_AF-A0A024TWC5-F1
#
_entry.id   AF-A0A024TWC5-F1
#
_cell.length_a   1.000
_cell.length_b   1.000
_cell.length_c   1.000
_cell.angle_alpha   90.00
_cell.angle_beta   90.00
_cell.angle_gamma   90.00
#
_symmetry.space_group_name_H-M   'P 1'
#
loop_
_entity.id
_entity.type
_entity.pdbx_description
1 polymer ?
#
loop_
_entity_poly.entity_id
_entity_poly.type
_entity_poly.pdbx_seq_one_letter_code
_entity_poly.pdbx_strand_id
1 'polypeptide(L)'
;MMELLRVSGLLVLLAALSSPCASEDTCDALGETNSCTFVRSVFERDLLQRTPSYQSILQEEKRHSSDVDTKRFAGETLGYVTPWNNHGYDTAKLFRSKFTYISPVWYQIRHSDHGKPILTGGHDVDVGWIAAVRGKVAGPHIVPRFMFEMNSLSPQESTRIVQLIRQEVKSQGFDGITLEIPVLQVTFDLIRSLGQALKEDGHLFILVLPTSQRNGQLTTPTELIAKVLPFVHRFSMNAYDYSSMGPNAPLPWLKATLEALKPLKSNEKFLIGLAFYGYDTRDPIVASKYRELLETHRPAIEWDGSAHVQQPLGQSFDVVITPCGVGMLFPLPKPARRVLPLPPIDSRPSRAVHVGADWRSGLGHRTRTRLFLRPPLITKPEIAIQFG
;
A
#
# COMPACT_ATOMS: atom_id res chain seq x y z
N MET A 1 -16.64 -35.39 -15.31
CA MET A 1 -15.29 -34.80 -15.41
C MET A 1 -15.45 -33.35 -14.97
N MET A 2 -15.37 -33.10 -13.65
CA MET A 2 -15.58 -31.77 -13.05
C MET A 2 -14.23 -31.04 -13.07
N GLU A 3 -14.13 -30.00 -13.89
CA GLU A 3 -12.98 -29.09 -13.85
C GLU A 3 -13.04 -28.29 -12.54
N LEU A 4 -12.06 -28.51 -11.66
CA LEU A 4 -11.80 -27.66 -10.49
C LEU A 4 -10.99 -26.44 -10.95
N LEU A 5 -11.57 -25.25 -10.88
CA LEU A 5 -10.84 -23.98 -10.93
C LEU A 5 -10.72 -23.37 -9.52
N ARG A 6 -9.53 -22.84 -9.17
CA ARG A 6 -9.16 -22.30 -7.85
C ARG A 6 -8.49 -20.93 -8.03
N VAL A 7 -8.97 -19.87 -7.36
CA VAL A 7 -8.59 -18.47 -7.69
C VAL A 7 -8.70 -17.50 -6.52
N SER A 8 -7.61 -16.85 -6.07
CA SER A 8 -7.48 -16.18 -4.77
C SER A 8 -7.12 -14.63 -4.51
N GLY A 9 -8.00 -13.73 -4.01
CA GLY A 9 -7.70 -12.38 -3.40
C GLY A 9 -7.55 -12.15 -1.85
N LEU A 10 -6.47 -11.50 -1.38
CA LEU A 10 -6.20 -11.17 0.06
C LEU A 10 -7.04 -9.96 0.56
N LEU A 11 -7.87 -10.20 1.59
CA LEU A 11 -8.53 -9.24 2.51
C LEU A 11 -9.49 -8.17 1.90
N VAL A 12 -10.81 -8.37 2.09
CA VAL A 12 -11.92 -7.41 1.84
C VAL A 12 -12.51 -6.90 3.16
N LEU A 13 -13.05 -5.67 3.15
CA LEU A 13 -13.79 -4.85 4.15
C LEU A 13 -14.38 -3.51 3.61
N LEU A 14 -14.61 -3.24 2.32
CA LEU A 14 -15.42 -2.14 1.76
C LEU A 14 -15.56 -0.75 2.48
N ALA A 15 -15.32 0.34 1.74
CA ALA A 15 -15.84 1.66 2.10
C ALA A 15 -16.24 2.51 0.89
N ALA A 16 -17.53 2.88 0.91
CA ALA A 16 -18.26 3.98 0.25
C ALA A 16 -18.53 3.88 -1.27
N LEU A 17 -19.44 4.66 -1.84
CA LEU A 17 -20.90 4.79 -1.66
C LEU A 17 -21.39 5.79 -2.73
N SER A 18 -22.40 5.42 -3.51
CA SER A 18 -23.19 6.33 -4.34
C SER A 18 -24.54 6.63 -3.67
N SER A 19 -24.96 7.90 -3.69
CA SER A 19 -26.37 8.33 -3.51
C SER A 19 -27.03 8.53 -4.88
N PRO A 20 -28.38 8.43 -5.02
CA PRO A 20 -29.39 8.35 -3.98
C PRO A 20 -30.26 7.07 -4.05
N CYS A 21 -30.51 6.45 -2.90
CA CYS A 21 -31.80 5.81 -2.66
C CYS A 21 -32.20 6.16 -1.23
N ALA A 22 -33.31 6.91 -1.13
CA ALA A 22 -33.92 7.30 0.12
C ALA A 22 -34.38 6.06 0.90
N SER A 23 -33.71 5.79 2.01
CA SER A 23 -34.29 5.31 3.26
C SER A 23 -33.24 5.52 4.34
N GLU A 24 -33.52 6.46 5.24
CA GLU A 24 -32.87 6.85 6.49
C GLU A 24 -31.47 6.28 6.80
N ASP A 25 -30.54 7.19 7.09
CA ASP A 25 -29.18 7.01 7.65
C ASP A 25 -27.99 6.89 6.66
N THR A 26 -27.80 7.89 5.79
CA THR A 26 -26.47 8.18 5.21
C THR A 26 -26.11 9.66 5.37
N CYS A 27 -24.94 9.92 5.95
CA CYS A 27 -24.47 11.26 6.28
C CYS A 27 -23.94 11.99 5.05
N ASP A 28 -24.62 13.06 4.62
CA ASP A 28 -24.05 14.01 3.68
C ASP A 28 -22.97 14.86 4.39
N ALA A 29 -21.87 15.12 3.67
CA ALA A 29 -20.73 15.92 4.16
C ALA A 29 -21.04 17.42 4.34
N LEU A 30 -22.31 17.80 4.33
CA LEU A 30 -22.80 19.16 4.45
C LEU A 30 -23.88 19.13 5.52
N GLY A 31 -23.49 19.43 6.75
CA GLY A 31 -24.33 19.27 7.93
C GLY A 31 -25.69 19.94 7.77
N GLU A 32 -26.72 19.12 7.64
CA GLU A 32 -28.07 19.43 8.06
C GLU A 32 -28.61 18.28 8.93
N THR A 33 -29.22 18.71 10.02
CA THR A 33 -29.67 17.91 11.16
C THR A 33 -30.82 17.00 10.77
N ASN A 34 -30.58 15.68 10.78
CA ASN A 34 -31.50 14.66 11.30
C ASN A 34 -30.74 13.32 11.49
N SER A 35 -30.55 12.94 12.76
CA SER A 35 -30.16 11.60 13.24
C SER A 35 -29.15 10.78 12.40
N CYS A 36 -27.92 11.27 12.21
CA CYS A 36 -26.84 10.37 11.77
C CYS A 36 -26.47 9.43 12.91
N THR A 37 -26.89 8.16 12.81
CA THR A 37 -26.45 7.11 13.72
C THR A 37 -24.93 6.93 13.59
N PHE A 38 -24.21 7.08 14.70
CA PHE A 38 -22.76 6.88 14.73
C PHE A 38 -22.42 5.45 14.30
N VAL A 39 -21.70 5.33 13.18
CA VAL A 39 -21.27 4.04 12.62
C VAL A 39 -19.88 3.71 13.14
N ARG A 40 -19.79 2.64 13.94
CA ARG A 40 -18.51 2.11 14.43
C ARG A 40 -17.67 1.52 13.30
N SER A 41 -16.36 1.42 13.52
CA SER A 41 -15.45 0.82 12.56
C SER A 41 -15.79 -0.66 12.29
N VAL A 42 -15.35 -1.17 11.14
CA VAL A 42 -15.50 -2.57 10.78
C VAL A 42 -14.85 -3.54 11.79
N PHE A 43 -13.82 -3.08 12.51
CA PHE A 43 -13.18 -3.82 13.61
C PHE A 43 -14.13 -3.97 14.80
N GLU A 44 -14.80 -2.89 15.18
CA GLU A 44 -15.70 -2.84 16.33
C GLU A 44 -17.06 -3.48 16.05
N ARG A 45 -17.38 -3.68 14.76
CA ARG A 45 -18.58 -4.38 14.28
C ARG A 45 -18.34 -5.86 13.98
N ASP A 46 -17.13 -6.37 14.22
CA ASP A 46 -16.75 -7.77 13.99
C ASP A 46 -17.02 -8.27 12.56
N LEU A 47 -16.81 -7.38 11.57
CA LEU A 47 -16.99 -7.68 10.14
C LEU A 47 -15.75 -8.33 9.51
N LEU A 48 -14.68 -8.49 10.28
CA LEU A 48 -13.40 -9.10 9.86
C LEU A 48 -13.48 -10.62 9.87
N GLN A 49 -14.22 -11.19 8.92
CA GLN A 49 -14.48 -12.63 8.87
C GLN A 49 -13.76 -13.29 7.69
N ARG A 50 -13.32 -14.54 7.86
CA ARG A 50 -12.69 -15.30 6.77
C ARG A 50 -13.70 -15.70 5.70
N THR A 51 -14.93 -16.02 6.11
CA THR A 51 -16.02 -16.50 5.25
C THR A 51 -17.28 -15.66 5.49
N PRO A 52 -17.29 -14.38 5.10
CA PRO A 52 -18.47 -13.54 5.24
C PRO A 52 -19.60 -14.06 4.36
N SER A 53 -20.85 -13.82 4.73
CA SER A 53 -21.97 -14.12 3.82
C SER A 53 -22.10 -13.03 2.75
N TYR A 54 -22.54 -13.39 1.54
CA TYR A 54 -22.85 -12.39 0.50
C TYR A 54 -23.85 -11.34 1.01
N GLN A 55 -24.81 -11.74 1.85
CA GLN A 55 -25.80 -10.85 2.47
C GLN A 55 -25.13 -9.83 3.38
N SER A 56 -24.19 -10.28 4.23
CA SER A 56 -23.42 -9.38 5.09
C SER A 56 -22.60 -8.38 4.29
N ILE A 57 -22.02 -8.79 3.15
CA ILE A 57 -21.30 -7.89 2.26
C ILE A 57 -22.27 -6.86 1.68
N LEU A 58 -23.37 -7.28 1.05
CA LEU A 58 -24.34 -6.38 0.43
C LEU A 58 -24.96 -5.39 1.42
N GLN A 59 -25.15 -5.80 2.67
CA GLN A 59 -25.69 -4.95 3.73
C GLN A 59 -24.69 -3.89 4.22
N GLU A 60 -23.39 -4.19 4.21
CA GLU A 60 -22.36 -3.38 4.86
C GLU A 60 -21.42 -2.65 3.88
N GLU A 61 -21.42 -3.01 2.59
CA GLU A 61 -20.49 -2.49 1.57
C GLU A 61 -20.49 -0.95 1.48
N LYS A 62 -21.66 -0.39 1.71
CA LYS A 62 -21.91 1.05 1.70
C LYS A 62 -21.50 1.75 3.00
N ARG A 63 -21.47 1.03 4.12
CA ARG A 63 -21.41 1.62 5.47
C ARG A 63 -19.98 1.71 5.96
N HIS A 64 -19.39 2.90 5.83
CA HIS A 64 -18.09 3.22 6.43
C HIS A 64 -18.21 3.76 7.87
N SER A 65 -17.10 3.72 8.60
CA SER A 65 -16.98 4.34 9.93
C SER A 65 -17.30 5.83 9.86
N SER A 66 -18.05 6.37 10.83
CA SER A 66 -18.24 7.82 10.96
C SER A 66 -16.91 8.55 11.19
N ASP A 67 -15.93 7.87 11.78
CA ASP A 67 -14.55 8.35 11.88
C ASP A 67 -13.78 8.12 10.56
N VAL A 68 -13.82 9.14 9.70
CA VAL A 68 -13.10 9.17 8.43
C VAL A 68 -11.69 9.75 8.57
N ASP A 69 -11.39 10.45 9.67
CA ASP A 69 -10.14 11.17 9.85
C ASP A 69 -9.01 10.34 10.46
N THR A 70 -9.34 9.36 11.32
CA THR A 70 -8.29 8.57 11.99
C THR A 70 -7.62 7.60 11.05
N LYS A 71 -6.31 7.78 10.83
CA LYS A 71 -5.45 6.81 10.15
C LYS A 71 -4.99 5.74 11.13
N ARG A 72 -5.61 4.55 11.06
CA ARG A 72 -5.25 3.40 11.91
C ARG A 72 -3.96 2.69 11.47
N PHE A 73 -3.56 2.84 10.22
CA PHE A 73 -2.34 2.27 9.70
C PHE A 73 -1.15 3.19 9.97
N ALA A 74 -0.12 2.68 10.64
CA ALA A 74 1.01 3.50 11.07
C ALA A 74 2.01 3.84 9.95
N GLY A 75 2.01 3.09 8.84
CA GLY A 75 2.91 3.31 7.71
C GLY A 75 2.43 4.39 6.75
N GLU A 76 3.26 4.72 5.76
CA GLU A 76 2.85 5.61 4.67
C GLU A 76 1.84 4.94 3.74
N THR A 77 0.96 5.76 3.17
CA THR A 77 -0.11 5.32 2.27
C THR A 77 -0.16 6.17 1.01
N LEU A 78 -0.13 5.52 -0.15
CA LEU A 78 -0.33 6.14 -1.46
C LEU A 78 -1.68 5.69 -2.03
N GLY A 79 -2.48 6.59 -2.57
CA GLY A 79 -3.72 6.26 -3.31
C GLY A 79 -3.66 6.73 -4.76
N TYR A 80 -3.88 5.85 -5.74
CA TYR A 80 -4.01 6.23 -7.15
C TYR A 80 -5.46 6.56 -7.50
N VAL A 81 -5.69 7.72 -8.12
CA VAL A 81 -7.03 8.17 -8.54
C VAL A 81 -7.09 8.23 -10.05
N THR A 82 -8.06 7.55 -10.66
CA THR A 82 -8.13 7.39 -12.12
C THR A 82 -9.31 8.18 -12.71
N PRO A 83 -9.14 8.86 -13.87
CA PRO A 83 -10.23 9.60 -14.52
C PRO A 83 -11.41 8.74 -14.96
N TRP A 84 -11.18 7.47 -15.30
CA TRP A 84 -12.23 6.55 -15.74
C TRP A 84 -13.03 5.94 -14.57
N ASN A 85 -12.59 6.14 -13.32
CA ASN A 85 -13.37 5.84 -12.13
C ASN A 85 -13.55 7.08 -11.26
N ASN A 86 -14.56 7.87 -11.59
CA ASN A 86 -14.91 9.12 -10.90
C ASN A 86 -15.09 8.93 -9.38
N HIS A 87 -15.48 7.75 -8.91
CA HIS A 87 -15.65 7.48 -7.49
C HIS A 87 -14.36 7.65 -6.68
N GLY A 88 -13.19 7.46 -7.31
CA GLY A 88 -11.89 7.68 -6.69
C GLY A 88 -11.68 9.14 -6.25
N TYR A 89 -12.26 10.11 -6.97
CA TYR A 89 -12.13 11.54 -6.64
C TYR A 89 -12.87 11.89 -5.35
N ASP A 90 -14.07 11.33 -5.15
CA ASP A 90 -14.84 11.51 -3.92
C ASP A 90 -14.22 10.78 -2.74
N THR A 91 -13.75 9.56 -2.97
CA THR A 91 -13.05 8.74 -1.98
C THR A 91 -11.79 9.44 -1.45
N ALA A 92 -11.01 10.05 -2.35
CA ALA A 92 -9.81 10.79 -1.99
C ALA A 92 -10.12 12.03 -1.13
N LYS A 93 -11.25 12.71 -1.36
CA LYS A 93 -11.69 13.84 -0.51
C LYS A 93 -12.17 13.35 0.86
N LEU A 94 -13.04 12.34 0.88
CA LEU A 94 -13.67 11.82 2.10
C LEU A 94 -12.65 11.22 3.07
N PHE A 95 -11.73 10.39 2.57
CA PHE A 95 -10.74 9.68 3.38
C PHE A 95 -9.34 10.31 3.33
N ARG A 96 -9.24 11.57 2.93
CA ARG A 96 -7.97 12.30 2.72
C ARG A 96 -6.96 12.12 3.87
N SER A 97 -7.43 12.17 5.12
CA SER A 97 -6.61 12.06 6.34
C SER A 97 -5.96 10.68 6.52
N LYS A 98 -6.41 9.66 5.76
CA LYS A 98 -5.86 8.30 5.76
C LYS A 98 -4.72 8.11 4.76
N PHE A 99 -4.44 9.11 3.90
CA PHE A 99 -3.40 9.07 2.88
C PHE A 99 -2.19 9.94 3.23
N THR A 100 -0.99 9.44 2.93
CA THR A 100 0.24 10.25 2.91
C THR A 100 0.43 10.92 1.55
N TYR A 101 0.08 10.19 0.48
CA TYR A 101 0.21 10.61 -0.90
C TYR A 101 -1.07 10.28 -1.68
N ILE A 102 -1.45 11.15 -2.61
CA ILE A 102 -2.46 10.87 -3.63
C ILE A 102 -1.83 11.10 -5.01
N SER A 103 -1.90 10.09 -5.87
CA SER A 103 -1.36 10.12 -7.23
C SER A 103 -2.49 10.06 -8.25
N PRO A 104 -3.03 11.20 -8.70
CA PRO A 104 -3.97 11.20 -9.80
C PRO A 104 -3.30 10.77 -11.11
N VAL A 105 -4.02 9.99 -11.92
CA VAL A 105 -3.51 9.36 -13.14
C VAL A 105 -3.88 10.20 -14.36
N TRP A 106 -3.17 11.31 -14.56
CA TRP A 106 -3.44 12.25 -15.64
C TRP A 106 -2.42 12.20 -16.78
N TYR A 107 -1.13 12.08 -16.45
CA TYR A 107 -0.08 12.44 -17.39
C TYR A 107 0.53 11.27 -18.15
N GLN A 108 0.91 11.52 -19.40
CA GLN A 108 1.76 10.65 -20.22
C GLN A 108 2.90 11.46 -20.84
N ILE A 109 4.06 10.82 -20.95
CA ILE A 109 5.25 11.31 -21.64
C ILE A 109 5.33 10.57 -22.98
N ARG A 110 5.19 11.32 -24.08
CA ARG A 110 5.07 10.77 -25.44
C ARG A 110 5.99 11.49 -26.41
N HIS A 111 6.23 10.88 -27.56
CA HIS A 111 6.69 11.61 -28.74
C HIS A 111 5.52 12.36 -29.38
N SER A 112 5.70 13.65 -29.69
CA SER A 112 4.81 14.40 -30.59
C SER A 112 4.91 13.87 -32.02
N ASP A 113 4.02 14.33 -32.90
CA ASP A 113 4.10 14.07 -34.35
C ASP A 113 5.44 14.47 -34.99
N HIS A 114 6.17 15.41 -34.39
CA HIS A 114 7.50 15.84 -34.82
C HIS A 114 8.66 15.10 -34.13
N GLY A 115 8.38 13.99 -33.44
CA GLY A 115 9.38 13.17 -32.76
C GLY A 115 10.03 13.80 -31.53
N LYS A 116 9.48 14.89 -30.98
CA LYS A 116 9.98 15.52 -29.74
C LYS A 116 9.20 15.02 -28.51
N PRO A 117 9.84 14.90 -27.33
CA PRO A 117 9.11 14.59 -26.11
C PRO A 117 8.11 15.68 -25.75
N ILE A 118 6.90 15.28 -25.41
CA ILE A 118 5.82 16.13 -24.93
C ILE A 118 5.14 15.50 -23.72
N LEU A 119 4.50 16.35 -22.92
CA LEU A 119 3.65 15.95 -21.82
C LEU A 119 2.18 16.11 -22.26
N THR A 120 1.38 15.07 -22.09
CA THR A 120 -0.07 15.08 -22.37
C THR A 120 -0.87 14.83 -21.10
N GLY A 121 -2.17 15.13 -21.14
CA GLY A 121 -3.11 14.90 -20.01
C GLY A 121 -3.30 16.08 -19.06
N GLY A 122 -2.57 17.19 -19.23
CA GLY A 122 -2.69 18.38 -18.36
C GLY A 122 -4.08 19.04 -18.36
N HIS A 123 -4.97 18.70 -19.30
CA HIS A 123 -6.36 19.17 -19.31
C HIS A 123 -7.25 18.48 -18.26
N ASP A 124 -6.83 17.32 -17.73
CA ASP A 124 -7.56 16.58 -16.69
C ASP A 124 -7.27 17.12 -15.27
N VAL A 125 -6.37 18.10 -15.14
CA VAL A 125 -6.01 18.68 -13.85
C VAL A 125 -7.18 19.47 -13.28
N ASP A 126 -7.67 19.03 -12.13
CA ASP A 126 -8.69 19.74 -11.36
C ASP A 126 -8.07 20.39 -10.11
N VAL A 127 -7.80 21.70 -10.21
CA VAL A 127 -7.23 22.51 -9.11
C VAL A 127 -8.20 22.60 -7.92
N GLY A 128 -9.51 22.62 -8.18
CA GLY A 128 -10.53 22.64 -7.14
C GLY A 128 -10.54 21.33 -6.34
N TRP A 129 -10.46 20.20 -7.03
CA TRP A 129 -10.32 18.89 -6.41
C TRP A 129 -9.02 18.76 -5.63
N ILE A 130 -7.88 19.21 -6.17
CA ILE A 130 -6.60 19.23 -5.46
C ILE A 130 -6.72 19.98 -4.13
N ALA A 131 -7.33 21.17 -4.15
CA ALA A 131 -7.56 21.97 -2.95
C ALA A 131 -8.48 21.25 -1.95
N ALA A 132 -9.53 20.58 -2.43
CA ALA A 132 -10.45 19.82 -1.59
C ALA A 132 -9.77 18.62 -0.92
N VAL A 133 -8.91 17.88 -1.63
CA VAL A 133 -8.15 16.75 -1.09
C VAL A 133 -7.11 17.22 -0.06
N ARG A 134 -6.37 18.30 -0.36
CA ARG A 134 -5.43 18.92 0.60
C ARG A 134 -6.13 19.43 1.86
N GLY A 135 -7.38 19.87 1.72
CA GLY A 135 -8.21 20.40 2.79
C GLY A 135 -7.56 21.59 3.52
N LYS A 136 -8.10 21.94 4.69
CA LYS A 136 -7.74 23.19 5.38
C LYS A 136 -6.64 23.09 6.43
N VAL A 137 -6.44 21.90 7.02
CA VAL A 137 -5.53 21.70 8.17
C VAL A 137 -4.28 20.95 7.73
N ALA A 138 -4.46 19.68 7.35
CA ALA A 138 -3.43 18.82 6.79
C ALA A 138 -4.09 17.85 5.82
N GLY A 139 -3.40 17.50 4.74
CA GLY A 139 -3.87 16.55 3.73
C GLY A 139 -2.69 15.83 3.09
N PRO A 140 -2.96 14.87 2.21
CA PRO A 140 -1.91 14.13 1.52
C PRO A 140 -1.15 15.03 0.54
N HIS A 141 0.10 14.67 0.26
CA HIS A 141 0.85 15.26 -0.84
C HIS A 141 0.27 14.79 -2.18
N ILE A 142 0.11 15.72 -3.12
CA ILE A 142 -0.37 15.43 -4.47
C ILE A 142 0.82 15.16 -5.38
N VAL A 143 0.93 13.91 -5.83
CA VAL A 143 2.07 13.37 -6.60
C VAL A 143 1.59 12.66 -7.86
N PRO A 144 1.09 13.39 -8.88
CA PRO A 144 0.44 12.81 -10.06
C PRO A 144 1.30 11.76 -10.77
N ARG A 145 0.65 10.78 -11.39
CA ARG A 145 1.31 9.72 -12.15
C ARG A 145 1.68 10.25 -13.54
N PHE A 146 2.94 10.05 -13.92
CA PHE A 146 3.47 10.30 -15.25
C PHE A 146 3.85 8.96 -15.88
N MET A 147 3.13 8.55 -16.91
CA MET A 147 3.42 7.31 -17.65
C MET A 147 4.45 7.57 -18.75
N PHE A 148 5.53 6.80 -18.80
CA PHE A 148 6.47 6.86 -19.92
C PHE A 148 5.99 5.97 -21.07
N GLU A 149 5.58 6.59 -22.18
CA GLU A 149 5.00 5.91 -23.35
C GLU A 149 5.81 6.20 -24.64
N MET A 150 7.14 6.29 -24.49
CA MET A 150 8.06 6.45 -25.61
C MET A 150 8.79 5.13 -25.89
N ASN A 151 9.02 4.83 -27.17
CA ASN A 151 9.72 3.60 -27.59
C ASN A 151 11.25 3.73 -27.58
N SER A 152 11.77 4.95 -27.51
CA SER A 152 13.19 5.26 -27.49
C SER A 152 13.45 6.45 -26.58
N LEU A 153 14.69 6.58 -26.11
CA LEU A 153 15.12 7.68 -25.27
C LEU A 153 16.58 8.03 -25.57
N SER A 154 16.80 9.25 -26.06
CA SER A 154 18.12 9.84 -26.22
C SER A 154 18.50 10.73 -25.02
N PRO A 155 19.79 11.07 -24.84
CA PRO A 155 20.23 11.99 -23.79
C PRO A 155 19.59 13.40 -23.88
N GLN A 156 19.40 13.91 -25.10
CA GLN A 156 18.79 15.22 -25.34
C GLN A 156 17.31 15.20 -24.94
N GLU A 157 16.60 14.12 -25.26
CA GLU A 157 15.21 13.92 -24.85
C GLU A 157 15.08 13.81 -23.34
N SER A 158 16.01 13.13 -22.66
CA SER A 158 16.04 13.05 -21.21
C SER A 158 16.10 14.43 -20.56
N THR A 159 16.98 15.31 -21.07
CA THR A 159 17.08 16.70 -20.60
C THR A 159 15.76 17.46 -20.80
N ARG A 160 15.13 17.29 -21.96
CA ARG A 160 13.85 17.94 -22.27
C ARG A 160 12.72 17.45 -21.37
N ILE A 161 12.63 16.14 -21.11
CA ILE A 161 11.62 15.53 -20.24
C ILE A 161 11.76 16.06 -18.82
N VAL A 162 12.99 16.16 -18.28
CA VAL A 162 13.22 16.74 -16.95
C VAL A 162 12.70 18.18 -16.89
N GLN A 163 12.97 19.00 -17.90
CA GLN A 163 12.47 20.38 -17.94
C GLN A 163 10.93 20.44 -18.00
N LEU A 164 10.31 19.61 -18.85
CA LEU A 164 8.85 19.55 -18.98
C LEU A 164 8.19 19.20 -17.64
N ILE A 165 8.69 18.16 -16.96
CA ILE A 165 8.12 17.71 -15.69
C ILE A 165 8.29 18.77 -14.60
N ARG A 166 9.48 19.38 -14.47
CA ARG A 166 9.71 20.45 -13.47
C ARG A 166 8.79 21.65 -13.70
N GLN A 167 8.62 22.06 -14.96
CA GLN A 167 7.72 23.14 -15.32
C GLN A 167 6.29 22.81 -14.94
N GLU A 168 5.82 21.60 -15.24
CA GLU A 168 4.46 21.18 -14.89
C GLU A 168 4.25 21.16 -13.38
N VAL A 169 5.12 20.47 -12.63
CA VAL A 169 5.06 20.36 -11.17
C VAL A 169 4.98 21.74 -10.51
N LYS A 170 5.81 22.68 -10.96
CA LYS A 170 5.82 24.05 -10.45
C LYS A 170 4.55 24.82 -10.84
N SER A 171 4.09 24.68 -12.08
CA SER A 171 2.94 25.43 -12.60
C SER A 171 1.63 25.03 -11.94
N GLN A 172 1.45 23.74 -11.67
CA GLN A 172 0.25 23.18 -11.04
C GLN A 172 0.36 23.14 -9.50
N GLY A 173 1.54 23.45 -8.96
CA GLY A 173 1.81 23.38 -7.53
C GLY A 173 1.66 21.97 -6.97
N PHE A 174 2.14 20.96 -7.69
CA PHE A 174 2.20 19.58 -7.18
C PHE A 174 3.30 19.44 -6.13
N ASP A 175 3.14 18.51 -5.19
CA ASP A 175 4.14 18.23 -4.16
C ASP A 175 5.27 17.32 -4.69
N GLY A 176 5.08 16.74 -5.88
CA GLY A 176 6.01 15.85 -6.55
C GLY A 176 5.35 15.06 -7.66
N ILE A 177 5.95 13.92 -8.02
CA ILE A 177 5.43 13.03 -9.06
C ILE A 177 5.52 11.56 -8.64
N THR A 178 4.74 10.75 -9.34
CA THR A 178 4.92 9.29 -9.41
C THR A 178 5.25 8.92 -10.85
N LEU A 179 6.48 8.50 -11.15
CA LEU A 179 6.89 8.11 -12.50
C LEU A 179 6.71 6.61 -12.71
N GLU A 180 6.03 6.25 -13.78
CA GLU A 180 5.96 4.88 -14.27
C GLU A 180 6.80 4.76 -15.54
N ILE A 181 7.97 4.13 -15.39
CA ILE A 181 8.95 3.94 -16.46
C ILE A 181 9.65 2.60 -16.23
N PRO A 182 9.97 1.83 -17.30
CA PRO A 182 10.82 0.66 -17.16
C PRO A 182 12.19 1.04 -16.57
N VAL A 183 12.56 0.43 -15.45
CA VAL A 183 13.88 0.65 -14.83
C VAL A 183 14.93 -0.21 -15.54
N LEU A 184 15.63 0.41 -16.49
CA LEU A 184 16.61 -0.21 -17.39
C LEU A 184 17.89 0.66 -17.43
N GLN A 185 18.97 0.15 -18.01
CA GLN A 185 20.19 0.97 -18.17
C GLN A 185 19.94 2.23 -19.03
N VAL A 186 19.11 2.12 -20.08
CA VAL A 186 18.81 3.24 -20.99
C VAL A 186 17.99 4.36 -20.31
N THR A 187 17.19 4.03 -19.30
CA THR A 187 16.35 4.99 -18.56
C THR A 187 17.01 5.51 -17.28
N PHE A 188 18.16 4.95 -16.88
CA PHE A 188 18.86 5.31 -15.66
C PHE A 188 19.18 6.81 -15.58
N ASP A 189 19.76 7.38 -16.64
CA ASP A 189 20.19 8.78 -16.62
C ASP A 189 19.01 9.75 -16.53
N LEU A 190 17.86 9.41 -17.12
CA LEU A 190 16.62 10.15 -16.95
C LEU A 190 16.14 10.08 -15.50
N ILE A 191 16.03 8.88 -14.92
CA ILE A 191 15.58 8.68 -13.52
C ILE A 191 16.49 9.44 -12.55
N ARG A 192 17.81 9.32 -12.74
CA ARG A 192 18.81 10.02 -11.92
C ARG A 192 18.66 11.53 -12.03
N SER A 193 18.68 12.07 -13.26
CA SER A 193 18.65 13.52 -13.48
C SER A 193 17.32 14.13 -13.00
N LEU A 194 16.21 13.43 -13.20
CA LEU A 194 14.90 13.84 -12.72
C LEU A 194 14.84 13.84 -11.19
N GLY A 195 15.31 12.78 -10.53
CA GLY A 195 15.31 12.69 -9.08
C GLY A 195 16.21 13.76 -8.42
N GLN A 196 17.37 14.05 -9.02
CA GLN A 196 18.24 15.14 -8.57
C GLN A 196 17.52 16.50 -8.71
N ALA A 197 16.95 16.78 -9.87
CA ALA A 197 16.33 18.07 -10.12
C ALA A 197 15.05 18.30 -9.30
N LEU A 198 14.22 17.26 -9.09
CA LEU A 198 13.05 17.35 -8.20
C LEU A 198 13.47 17.57 -6.75
N LYS A 199 14.52 16.89 -6.29
CA LYS A 199 15.06 17.08 -4.93
C LYS A 199 15.62 18.48 -4.72
N GLU A 200 16.33 19.02 -5.71
CA GLU A 200 16.81 20.42 -5.70
C GLU A 200 15.66 21.42 -5.58
N ASP A 201 14.53 21.13 -6.23
CA ASP A 201 13.32 21.95 -6.15
C ASP A 201 12.44 21.67 -4.91
N GLY A 202 12.83 20.74 -4.04
CA GLY A 202 12.05 20.36 -2.85
C GLY A 202 10.82 19.48 -3.12
N HIS A 203 10.74 18.85 -4.29
CA HIS A 203 9.62 17.99 -4.70
C HIS A 203 9.89 16.50 -4.49
N LEU A 204 8.82 15.74 -4.23
CA LEU A 204 8.87 14.30 -4.03
C LEU A 204 9.01 13.55 -5.37
N PHE A 205 9.75 12.45 -5.36
CA PHE A 205 9.88 11.56 -6.51
C PHE A 205 9.55 10.11 -6.13
N ILE A 206 8.37 9.64 -6.51
CA ILE A 206 7.97 8.24 -6.37
C ILE A 206 8.23 7.52 -7.69
N LEU A 207 8.85 6.34 -7.65
CA LEU A 207 9.14 5.52 -8.84
C LEU A 207 8.37 4.20 -8.78
N VAL A 208 7.62 3.87 -9.83
CA VAL A 208 6.87 2.61 -9.90
C VAL A 208 7.82 1.45 -10.21
N LEU A 209 7.66 0.34 -9.49
CA LEU A 209 8.29 -0.94 -9.78
C LEU A 209 7.23 -1.92 -10.28
N PRO A 210 7.52 -2.66 -11.36
CA PRO A 210 6.56 -3.57 -11.95
C PRO A 210 6.31 -4.79 -11.07
N THR A 211 5.21 -5.48 -11.33
CA THR A 211 4.87 -6.75 -10.70
C THR A 211 6.02 -7.76 -10.79
N SER A 212 6.30 -8.42 -9.68
CA SER A 212 7.30 -9.49 -9.61
C SER A 212 6.87 -10.70 -10.42
N GLN A 213 7.85 -11.52 -10.80
CA GLN A 213 7.65 -12.80 -11.46
C GLN A 213 6.79 -13.74 -10.59
N ARG A 214 6.27 -14.82 -11.20
CA ARG A 214 5.40 -15.80 -10.53
C ARG A 214 6.04 -16.51 -9.32
N ASN A 215 7.37 -16.62 -9.30
CA ASN A 215 8.13 -17.17 -8.18
C ASN A 215 8.45 -16.12 -7.09
N GLY A 216 7.95 -14.88 -7.22
CA GLY A 216 8.23 -13.77 -6.32
C GLY A 216 9.53 -13.03 -6.61
N GLN A 217 10.33 -13.43 -7.60
CA GLN A 217 11.54 -12.69 -7.95
C GLN A 217 11.20 -11.35 -8.61
N LEU A 218 12.02 -10.33 -8.33
CA LEU A 218 11.84 -9.02 -8.94
C LEU A 218 12.05 -9.10 -10.45
N THR A 219 11.18 -8.42 -11.20
CA THR A 219 11.32 -8.29 -12.66
C THR A 219 12.47 -7.33 -13.00
N THR A 220 12.65 -6.29 -12.18
CA THR A 220 13.81 -5.40 -12.26
C THR A 220 14.97 -5.96 -11.44
N PRO A 221 16.19 -6.08 -12.02
CA PRO A 221 17.38 -6.50 -11.27
C PRO A 221 17.65 -5.63 -10.04
N THR A 222 17.95 -6.26 -8.91
CA THR A 222 18.22 -5.60 -7.63
C THR A 222 19.35 -4.57 -7.74
N GLU A 223 20.36 -4.83 -8.57
CA GLU A 223 21.50 -3.94 -8.81
C GLU A 223 21.05 -2.63 -9.48
N LEU A 224 20.08 -2.69 -10.39
CA LEU A 224 19.51 -1.50 -11.03
C LEU A 224 18.67 -0.69 -10.05
N ILE A 225 17.84 -1.37 -9.25
CA ILE A 225 17.05 -0.70 -8.20
C ILE A 225 17.98 0.01 -7.21
N ALA A 226 19.06 -0.66 -6.77
CA ALA A 226 20.05 -0.09 -5.87
C ALA A 226 20.71 1.17 -6.46
N LYS A 227 20.97 1.21 -7.78
CA LYS A 227 21.54 2.39 -8.44
C LYS A 227 20.60 3.60 -8.43
N VAL A 228 19.29 3.40 -8.56
CA VAL A 228 18.31 4.51 -8.59
C VAL A 228 17.82 4.92 -7.20
N LEU A 229 17.96 4.05 -6.20
CA LEU A 229 17.52 4.25 -4.82
C LEU A 229 17.94 5.61 -4.18
N PRO A 230 19.15 6.15 -4.41
CA PRO A 230 19.56 7.44 -3.84
C PRO A 230 18.77 8.64 -4.37
N PHE A 231 18.16 8.52 -5.56
CA PHE A 231 17.49 9.62 -6.27
C PHE A 231 15.98 9.62 -6.06
N VAL A 232 15.43 8.55 -5.47
CA VAL A 232 14.00 8.32 -5.33
C VAL A 232 13.57 8.52 -3.86
N HIS A 233 12.42 9.15 -3.65
CA HIS A 233 11.78 9.31 -2.33
C HIS A 233 11.15 7.99 -1.87
N ARG A 234 10.29 7.39 -2.71
CA ARG A 234 9.64 6.09 -2.48
C ARG A 234 9.54 5.27 -3.76
N PHE A 235 9.49 3.96 -3.63
CA PHE A 235 9.09 3.04 -4.68
C PHE A 235 7.64 2.62 -4.46
N SER A 236 6.82 2.67 -5.51
CA SER A 236 5.48 2.06 -5.52
C SER A 236 5.57 0.72 -6.23
N MET A 237 5.50 -0.39 -5.50
CA MET A 237 5.61 -1.73 -6.07
C MET A 237 4.22 -2.26 -6.42
N ASN A 238 3.98 -2.60 -7.69
CA ASN A 238 2.75 -3.26 -8.11
C ASN A 238 2.75 -4.70 -7.58
N ALA A 239 2.20 -4.93 -6.39
CA ALA A 239 2.20 -6.23 -5.74
C ALA A 239 0.82 -6.92 -5.89
N TYR A 240 0.30 -6.88 -7.11
CA TYR A 240 -0.98 -7.44 -7.54
C TYR A 240 -0.90 -7.82 -9.02
N ASP A 241 -1.99 -8.29 -9.61
CA ASP A 241 -2.06 -8.94 -10.92
C ASP A 241 -1.15 -10.16 -11.00
N TYR A 242 -1.02 -10.90 -9.88
CA TYR A 242 -0.38 -12.19 -9.91
C TYR A 242 -1.09 -13.05 -10.93
N SER A 243 -2.41 -13.22 -10.84
CA SER A 243 -3.20 -14.00 -11.79
C SER A 243 -4.56 -13.38 -12.04
N SER A 244 -5.06 -13.50 -13.28
CA SER A 244 -6.44 -13.14 -13.63
C SER A 244 -7.41 -14.28 -13.33
N MET A 245 -7.06 -15.50 -13.73
CA MET A 245 -7.81 -16.73 -13.42
C MET A 245 -7.32 -17.39 -12.14
N GLY A 246 -6.82 -16.60 -11.19
CA GLY A 246 -6.14 -17.11 -10.02
C GLY A 246 -6.00 -15.99 -9.01
N PRO A 247 -5.29 -16.24 -7.91
CA PRO A 247 -5.13 -15.21 -6.93
C PRO A 247 -4.60 -13.88 -7.43
N ASN A 248 -5.27 -12.76 -7.12
CA ASN A 248 -4.78 -11.44 -7.52
C ASN A 248 -3.44 -11.12 -6.82
N ALA A 249 -3.34 -11.43 -5.52
CA ALA A 249 -2.13 -11.18 -4.73
C ALA A 249 -1.95 -12.23 -3.62
N PRO A 250 -1.54 -13.48 -3.94
CA PRO A 250 -1.43 -14.54 -2.95
C PRO A 250 -0.33 -14.25 -1.92
N LEU A 251 -0.62 -14.46 -0.64
CA LEU A 251 0.30 -14.11 0.45
C LEU A 251 1.68 -14.82 0.36
N PRO A 252 1.81 -16.11 -0.03
CA PRO A 252 3.12 -16.73 -0.21
C PRO A 252 3.96 -16.05 -1.30
N TRP A 253 3.33 -15.61 -2.39
CA TRP A 253 4.00 -14.87 -3.46
C TRP A 253 4.43 -13.49 -2.98
N LEU A 254 3.54 -12.73 -2.32
CA LEU A 254 3.88 -11.45 -1.69
C LEU A 254 5.05 -11.59 -0.72
N LYS A 255 5.06 -12.64 0.10
CA LYS A 255 6.19 -12.95 1.00
C LYS A 255 7.46 -13.17 0.20
N ALA A 256 7.44 -13.98 -0.87
CA ALA A 256 8.62 -14.20 -1.72
C ALA A 256 9.12 -12.89 -2.36
N THR A 257 8.23 -12.00 -2.82
CA THR A 257 8.58 -10.67 -3.33
C THR A 257 9.22 -9.79 -2.26
N LEU A 258 8.66 -9.82 -1.06
CA LEU A 258 9.22 -9.13 0.11
C LEU A 258 10.59 -9.70 0.52
N GLU A 259 10.81 -11.01 0.38
CA GLU A 259 12.12 -11.64 0.59
C GLU A 259 13.12 -11.18 -0.46
N ALA A 260 12.74 -11.12 -1.74
CA ALA A 260 13.60 -10.64 -2.83
C ALA A 260 14.00 -9.16 -2.67
N LEU A 261 13.15 -8.35 -2.02
CA LEU A 261 13.47 -6.96 -1.66
C LEU A 261 14.41 -6.83 -0.45
N LYS A 262 14.63 -7.87 0.36
CA LYS A 262 15.44 -7.78 1.60
C LYS A 262 16.82 -7.15 1.43
N PRO A 263 17.58 -7.41 0.35
CA PRO A 263 18.87 -6.75 0.14
C PRO A 263 18.77 -5.22 0.04
N LEU A 264 17.59 -4.69 -0.27
CA LEU A 264 17.29 -3.27 -0.42
C LEU A 264 16.52 -2.68 0.78
N LYS A 265 15.95 -3.53 1.64
CA LYS A 265 14.99 -3.17 2.72
C LYS A 265 15.56 -2.38 3.89
N SER A 266 16.88 -2.20 3.98
CA SER A 266 17.46 -1.25 4.92
C SER A 266 17.01 0.20 4.63
N ASN A 267 16.40 0.44 3.47
CA ASN A 267 15.83 1.70 3.06
C ASN A 267 14.30 1.62 3.19
N GLU A 268 13.74 2.33 4.17
CA GLU A 268 12.29 2.50 4.40
C GLU A 268 11.67 3.31 3.24
N LYS A 269 11.63 2.72 2.05
CA LYS A 269 11.21 3.40 0.81
C LYS A 269 10.18 2.64 -0.01
N PHE A 270 9.72 1.46 0.41
CA PHE A 270 8.91 0.59 -0.45
C PHE A 270 7.45 0.57 0.00
N LEU A 271 6.58 1.13 -0.85
CA LEU A 271 5.14 1.04 -0.74
C LEU A 271 4.66 -0.21 -1.48
N ILE A 272 4.03 -1.15 -0.77
CA ILE A 272 3.52 -2.39 -1.35
C ILE A 272 2.12 -2.19 -1.88
N GLY A 273 1.94 -2.47 -3.17
CA GLY A 273 0.67 -2.32 -3.88
C GLY A 273 -0.42 -3.28 -3.38
N LEU A 274 -1.62 -2.76 -3.21
CA LEU A 274 -2.87 -3.50 -3.01
C LEU A 274 -3.86 -3.05 -4.08
N ALA A 275 -4.45 -4.02 -4.79
CA ALA A 275 -5.50 -3.77 -5.76
C ALA A 275 -6.86 -3.67 -5.07
N PHE A 276 -7.65 -2.64 -5.37
CA PHE A 276 -9.07 -2.55 -5.01
C PHE A 276 -9.98 -2.92 -6.19
N TYR A 277 -9.53 -3.90 -6.97
CA TYR A 277 -10.31 -4.57 -7.99
C TYR A 277 -10.03 -6.07 -7.91
N GLY A 278 -10.95 -6.83 -8.47
CA GLY A 278 -10.86 -8.27 -8.59
C GLY A 278 -10.84 -8.72 -10.04
N TYR A 279 -10.97 -10.02 -10.24
CA TYR A 279 -11.18 -10.60 -11.56
C TYR A 279 -12.41 -11.49 -11.53
N ASP A 280 -13.26 -11.35 -12.55
CA ASP A 280 -14.23 -12.36 -12.95
C ASP A 280 -13.63 -13.09 -14.14
N THR A 281 -13.12 -14.30 -13.91
CA THR A 281 -12.34 -15.10 -14.85
C THR A 281 -11.09 -14.39 -15.41
N ARG A 282 -11.22 -13.57 -16.46
CA ARG A 282 -10.13 -12.78 -17.06
C ARG A 282 -10.42 -11.29 -17.06
N ASP A 283 -11.66 -10.90 -16.75
CA ASP A 283 -12.09 -9.52 -16.84
C ASP A 283 -11.91 -8.85 -15.47
N PRO A 284 -11.22 -7.69 -15.42
CA PRO A 284 -11.10 -6.94 -14.19
C PRO A 284 -12.48 -6.44 -13.76
N ILE A 285 -12.81 -6.62 -12.49
CA ILE A 285 -14.07 -6.17 -11.90
C ILE A 285 -13.83 -5.19 -10.76
N VAL A 286 -14.64 -4.14 -10.73
CA VAL A 286 -14.69 -3.16 -9.63
C VAL A 286 -15.89 -3.43 -8.73
N ALA A 287 -16.03 -2.64 -7.66
CA ALA A 287 -17.06 -2.82 -6.63
C ALA A 287 -18.49 -2.96 -7.18
N SER A 288 -18.87 -2.16 -8.18
CA SER A 288 -20.21 -2.21 -8.78
C SER A 288 -20.52 -3.55 -9.44
N LYS A 289 -19.58 -4.08 -10.23
CA LYS A 289 -19.73 -5.38 -10.87
C LYS A 289 -19.69 -6.50 -9.85
N TYR A 290 -18.84 -6.41 -8.83
CA TYR A 290 -18.85 -7.38 -7.74
C TYR A 290 -20.20 -7.46 -7.03
N ARG A 291 -20.77 -6.30 -6.70
CA ARG A 291 -22.09 -6.22 -6.09
C ARG A 291 -23.17 -6.90 -6.95
N GLU A 292 -23.18 -6.62 -8.25
CA GLU A 292 -24.08 -7.28 -9.22
C GLU A 292 -23.93 -8.81 -9.19
N LEU A 293 -22.70 -9.29 -9.15
CA LEU A 293 -22.40 -10.73 -9.11
C LEU A 293 -22.89 -11.39 -7.80
N LEU A 294 -22.73 -10.72 -6.65
CA LEU A 294 -23.26 -11.19 -5.37
C LEU A 294 -24.79 -11.24 -5.36
N GLU A 295 -25.46 -10.21 -5.90
CA GLU A 295 -26.93 -10.15 -5.97
C GLU A 295 -27.51 -11.23 -6.89
N THR A 296 -26.83 -11.46 -8.02
CA THR A 296 -27.23 -12.42 -9.06
C THR A 296 -27.03 -13.86 -8.61
N HIS A 297 -25.82 -14.20 -8.17
CA HIS A 297 -25.43 -15.59 -7.92
C HIS A 297 -25.59 -16.03 -6.47
N ARG A 298 -25.65 -15.07 -5.53
CA ARG A 298 -25.82 -15.32 -4.09
C ARG A 298 -24.88 -16.40 -3.56
N PRO A 299 -23.58 -16.33 -3.86
CA PRO A 299 -22.72 -17.48 -3.72
C PRO A 299 -22.28 -17.66 -2.25
N ALA A 300 -21.84 -18.87 -1.90
CA ALA A 300 -21.11 -19.10 -0.65
C ALA A 300 -19.68 -18.56 -0.82
N ILE A 301 -19.17 -17.80 0.15
CA ILE A 301 -17.81 -17.24 0.12
C ILE A 301 -16.90 -18.13 0.97
N GLU A 302 -15.95 -18.79 0.32
CA GLU A 302 -14.90 -19.61 0.91
C GLU A 302 -13.63 -18.79 1.20
N TRP A 303 -12.79 -19.34 2.07
CA TRP A 303 -11.46 -18.83 2.34
C TRP A 303 -10.40 -19.80 1.83
N ASP A 304 -9.55 -19.35 0.90
CA ASP A 304 -8.35 -20.08 0.51
C ASP A 304 -7.26 -19.87 1.57
N GLY A 305 -7.06 -20.89 2.41
CA GLY A 305 -6.04 -20.90 3.45
C GLY A 305 -4.59 -20.93 2.95
N SER A 306 -4.35 -21.31 1.70
CA SER A 306 -3.02 -21.39 1.11
C SER A 306 -2.56 -20.05 0.55
N ALA A 307 -3.47 -19.34 -0.13
CA ALA A 307 -3.21 -18.01 -0.66
C ALA A 307 -3.53 -16.89 0.35
N HIS A 308 -4.30 -17.20 1.40
CA HIS A 308 -4.85 -16.29 2.41
C HIS A 308 -5.87 -15.29 1.86
N VAL A 309 -7.00 -15.79 1.38
CA VAL A 309 -7.91 -15.05 0.52
C VAL A 309 -9.39 -15.49 0.67
N GLN A 310 -10.37 -14.69 0.23
CA GLN A 310 -11.74 -15.15 -0.12
C GLN A 310 -12.03 -15.53 -1.60
N GLN A 311 -12.80 -16.60 -1.87
CA GLN A 311 -13.30 -17.05 -3.20
C GLN A 311 -14.74 -17.61 -3.10
N PRO A 312 -15.68 -17.40 -4.03
CA PRO A 312 -16.96 -18.09 -3.96
C PRO A 312 -16.97 -19.53 -4.49
N LEU A 313 -17.84 -20.35 -3.91
CA LEU A 313 -17.96 -21.79 -4.18
C LEU A 313 -18.77 -22.04 -5.46
N GLY A 314 -18.19 -22.75 -6.43
CA GLY A 314 -18.91 -23.27 -7.59
C GLY A 314 -19.04 -22.33 -8.80
N GLN A 315 -18.50 -21.11 -8.76
CA GLN A 315 -18.36 -20.17 -9.88
C GLN A 315 -17.25 -19.14 -9.57
N SER A 316 -16.47 -18.77 -10.58
CA SER A 316 -15.23 -18.00 -10.45
C SER A 316 -15.45 -16.54 -10.09
N PHE A 317 -15.17 -16.13 -8.84
CA PHE A 317 -15.09 -14.70 -8.50
C PHE A 317 -13.95 -14.47 -7.51
N ASP A 318 -13.22 -13.37 -7.69
CA ASP A 318 -12.23 -12.88 -6.74
C ASP A 318 -12.54 -11.42 -6.46
N VAL A 319 -12.61 -11.01 -5.19
CA VAL A 319 -12.68 -9.57 -4.84
C VAL A 319 -11.79 -9.23 -3.66
N VAL A 320 -11.12 -8.10 -3.80
CA VAL A 320 -10.42 -7.36 -2.76
C VAL A 320 -11.02 -5.95 -2.73
N ILE A 321 -11.64 -5.56 -1.62
CA ILE A 321 -11.95 -4.15 -1.37
C ILE A 321 -11.78 -3.88 0.12
N THR A 322 -10.75 -3.15 0.57
CA THR A 322 -10.93 -2.11 1.61
C THR A 322 -9.75 -1.19 1.83
N PRO A 323 -10.07 0.08 2.12
CA PRO A 323 -9.25 0.98 2.93
C PRO A 323 -9.58 0.84 4.43
N CYS A 324 -9.13 -0.22 5.12
CA CYS A 324 -9.12 -0.26 6.60
C CYS A 324 -8.18 -1.36 7.13
N GLY A 325 -6.91 -0.99 7.37
CA GLY A 325 -6.00 -1.66 8.31
C GLY A 325 -5.60 -3.11 7.99
N VAL A 326 -4.37 -3.30 7.54
CA VAL A 326 -3.70 -4.61 7.57
C VAL A 326 -3.33 -4.95 9.02
N GLY A 327 -4.08 -5.85 9.65
CA GLY A 327 -3.67 -6.54 10.86
C GLY A 327 -2.96 -7.85 10.52
N MET A 328 -1.64 -7.92 10.70
CA MET A 328 -0.96 -9.23 10.75
C MET A 328 -1.39 -9.95 12.03
N LEU A 329 -2.04 -11.12 11.89
CA LEU A 329 -2.15 -12.06 13.00
C LEU A 329 -0.75 -12.59 13.34
N PHE A 330 -0.22 -12.17 14.48
CA PHE A 330 0.85 -12.91 15.15
C PHE A 330 0.24 -14.16 15.82
N PRO A 331 1.00 -15.26 15.94
CA PRO A 331 0.53 -16.44 16.66
C PRO A 331 0.19 -16.06 18.10
N LEU A 332 -0.97 -16.53 18.57
CA LEU A 332 -1.39 -16.41 19.97
C LEU A 332 -0.22 -16.77 20.90
N PRO A 333 0.05 -15.98 21.96
CA PRO A 333 1.01 -16.40 22.96
C PRO A 333 0.53 -17.74 23.54
N LYS A 334 1.43 -18.72 23.56
CA LYS A 334 1.22 -20.01 24.23
C LYS A 334 0.64 -19.74 25.63
N PRO A 335 -0.33 -20.54 26.12
CA PRO A 335 -0.87 -20.34 27.45
C PRO A 335 0.27 -20.31 28.45
N ALA A 336 0.30 -19.26 29.27
CA ALA A 336 1.30 -19.07 30.30
C ALA A 336 1.35 -20.34 31.17
N ARG A 337 2.52 -20.99 31.22
CA ARG A 337 2.78 -22.00 32.24
C ARG A 337 2.57 -21.32 33.59
N ARG A 338 1.68 -21.88 34.42
CA ARG A 338 1.57 -21.53 35.84
C ARG A 338 2.95 -21.57 36.46
N VAL A 339 3.50 -20.40 36.76
CA VAL A 339 4.64 -20.28 37.68
C VAL A 339 4.04 -20.39 39.07
N LEU A 340 4.22 -21.55 39.69
CA LEU A 340 3.94 -21.73 41.11
C LEU A 340 4.88 -20.83 41.92
N PRO A 341 4.39 -20.14 42.97
CA PRO A 341 5.23 -19.27 43.78
C PRO A 341 6.28 -20.09 44.55
N LEU A 342 7.54 -19.65 44.47
CA LEU A 342 8.63 -20.18 45.27
C LEU A 342 8.46 -19.74 46.75
N PRO A 343 8.75 -20.61 47.73
CA PRO A 343 8.68 -20.26 49.15
C PRO A 343 9.88 -19.38 49.57
N PRO A 344 9.77 -18.65 50.70
CA PRO A 344 10.74 -17.63 51.09
C PRO A 344 12.10 -18.20 51.50
N ILE A 345 13.14 -17.45 51.18
CA ILE A 345 14.55 -17.76 51.47
C ILE A 345 14.83 -17.47 52.96
N ASP A 346 15.24 -18.51 53.68
CA ASP A 346 15.77 -18.41 55.04
C ASP A 346 17.28 -18.18 55.04
N SER A 347 17.72 -17.48 56.07
CA SER A 347 19.04 -16.91 56.30
C SER A 347 19.97 -17.87 57.05
N ARG A 348 21.21 -18.07 56.56
CA ARG A 348 22.48 -18.13 57.33
C ARG A 348 23.69 -18.57 56.49
N PRO A 349 24.94 -18.20 56.87
CA PRO A 349 26.15 -18.34 56.04
C PRO A 349 27.03 -19.53 56.45
N SER A 350 27.85 -20.07 55.52
CA SER A 350 29.00 -20.94 55.86
C SER A 350 30.09 -20.99 54.78
N ARG A 351 31.24 -20.41 55.14
CA ARG A 351 32.66 -20.79 54.94
C ARG A 351 33.18 -21.47 53.64
N ALA A 352 33.99 -20.67 52.94
CA ALA A 352 35.34 -20.88 52.38
C ALA A 352 35.96 -22.29 52.25
N VAL A 353 36.58 -22.53 51.08
CA VAL A 353 37.93 -23.12 50.94
C VAL A 353 38.68 -22.45 49.76
N HIS A 354 39.92 -22.02 50.04
CA HIS A 354 40.95 -21.49 49.15
C HIS A 354 41.78 -22.60 48.48
N VAL A 355 42.28 -22.37 47.26
CA VAL A 355 43.68 -22.52 46.74
C VAL A 355 43.70 -21.84 45.35
N GLY A 356 44.63 -21.02 44.85
CA GLY A 356 45.91 -20.45 45.29
C GLY A 356 46.65 -19.92 44.04
N ALA A 357 47.21 -18.69 44.12
CA ALA A 357 48.30 -18.03 43.35
C ALA A 357 48.22 -17.97 41.79
N ASP A 358 48.63 -16.93 41.06
CA ASP A 358 49.73 -15.98 41.32
C ASP A 358 49.62 -14.66 40.51
N TRP A 359 50.40 -13.66 40.94
CA TRP A 359 50.47 -12.22 40.56
C TRP A 359 51.08 -11.96 39.15
N ARG A 360 50.91 -10.84 38.40
CA ARG A 360 51.10 -9.39 38.72
C ARG A 360 50.46 -8.45 37.66
N SER A 361 50.05 -7.28 38.16
CA SER A 361 50.10 -5.90 37.63
C SER A 361 49.34 -5.45 36.37
N GLY A 362 48.48 -4.43 36.55
CA GLY A 362 48.13 -3.46 35.50
C GLY A 362 46.74 -2.84 35.63
N LEU A 363 46.57 -1.89 36.55
CA LEU A 363 45.33 -1.11 36.76
C LEU A 363 44.95 -0.26 35.53
N GLY A 364 43.66 -0.28 35.18
CA GLY A 364 43.04 0.66 34.25
C GLY A 364 41.52 0.47 34.21
N HIS A 365 40.78 1.45 34.72
CA HIS A 365 39.34 1.42 34.99
C HIS A 365 38.45 0.88 33.85
N ARG A 366 37.60 -0.11 34.16
CA ARG A 366 36.43 -0.52 33.36
C ARG A 366 35.19 0.26 33.80
N THR A 367 34.70 1.17 32.97
CA THR A 367 33.26 1.47 32.90
C THR A 367 32.61 0.46 31.97
N ARG A 368 31.99 -0.59 32.54
CA ARG A 368 31.14 -1.52 31.79
C ARG A 368 29.78 -0.86 31.55
N THR A 369 29.66 -0.12 30.45
CA THR A 369 28.36 0.21 29.87
C THR A 369 27.78 -1.09 29.31
N ARG A 370 26.71 -1.61 29.92
CA ARG A 370 25.92 -2.69 29.32
C ARG A 370 25.32 -2.14 28.02
N LEU A 371 25.87 -2.55 26.88
CA LEU A 371 25.16 -2.47 25.60
C LEU A 371 23.91 -3.35 25.73
N PHE A 372 22.76 -2.73 25.97
CA PHE A 372 21.50 -3.32 25.58
C PHE A 372 21.46 -3.27 24.06
N LEU A 373 21.81 -4.38 23.41
CA LEU A 373 21.48 -4.62 22.02
C LEU A 373 19.96 -4.55 21.91
N ARG A 374 19.44 -3.44 21.39
CA ARG A 374 18.05 -3.35 20.94
C ARG A 374 17.85 -4.45 19.88
N PRO A 375 16.79 -5.27 19.96
CA PRO A 375 16.46 -6.16 18.86
C PRO A 375 16.21 -5.32 17.59
N PRO A 376 16.50 -5.86 16.39
CA PRO A 376 16.28 -5.12 15.15
C PRO A 376 14.81 -4.72 15.07
N LEU A 377 14.56 -3.43 14.84
CA LEU A 377 13.25 -2.92 14.47
C LEU A 377 12.80 -3.68 13.22
N ILE A 378 11.83 -4.57 13.37
CA ILE A 378 11.09 -5.13 12.26
C ILE A 378 10.32 -3.95 11.65
N THR A 379 10.81 -3.46 10.52
CA THR A 379 10.23 -2.31 9.81
C THR A 379 8.82 -2.66 9.35
N LYS A 380 7.89 -1.71 9.59
CA LYS A 380 6.46 -1.86 9.26
C LYS A 380 6.29 -1.82 7.74
N PRO A 381 5.38 -2.61 7.14
CA PRO A 381 5.06 -2.45 5.73
C PRO A 381 4.43 -1.06 5.49
N GLU A 382 4.68 -0.46 4.33
CA GLU A 382 3.97 0.72 3.80
C GLU A 382 3.11 0.26 2.61
N ILE A 383 2.02 0.97 2.28
CA ILE A 383 1.01 0.47 1.33
C ILE A 383 0.75 1.48 0.20
N ALA A 384 0.76 1.03 -1.05
CA ALA A 384 0.17 1.74 -2.18
C ALA A 384 -1.18 1.10 -2.53
N ILE A 385 -2.20 1.90 -2.80
CA ILE A 385 -3.56 1.47 -3.10
C ILE A 385 -3.91 2.01 -4.48
N GLN A 386 -4.34 1.14 -5.37
CA GLN A 386 -4.96 1.57 -6.62
C GLN A 386 -6.48 1.54 -6.47
N PHE A 387 -7.12 2.71 -6.52
CA PHE A 387 -8.57 2.78 -6.65
C PHE A 387 -8.89 2.35 -8.09
N GLY A 388 -9.38 1.11 -8.23
CA GLY A 388 -9.88 0.56 -9.48
C GLY A 388 -11.28 1.04 -9.74
#